data_AF-K8MIU6-F1
#
_entry.id   AF-K8MIU6-F1
#
_cell.length_a   1.000
_cell.length_b   1.000
_cell.length_c   1.000
_cell.angle_alpha   90.00
_cell.angle_beta   90.00
_cell.angle_gamma   90.00
#
_symmetry.space_group_name_H-M   'P 1'
#
loop_
_entity.id
_entity.type
_entity.pdbx_description
1 polymer ?
#
loop_
_entity_poly.entity_id
_entity_poly.type
_entity_poly.pdbx_seq_one_letter_code
_entity_poly.pdbx_strand_id
1 'polypeptide(L)'
;MKKLLTAGVALLSVATLAACSGKTASESSNKEAKASSSKVEKSSTSESKSSSSEKTSKSSTTSVASKEVILLTDEEIDNAKTIGDFKNLYGKLVDNYKKYAQDIGQQIPELQRATYTQQVEPAIKAMDDSKVQFNNMLSSAGSDDTLVPEQGRTPFLTQIRTARDSMENILEGVYKSIEEATSSSAD
;
A
#
# COMPACT_ATOMS: atom_id res chain seq x y z
N MET A 1 11.83 -32.61 20.87
CA MET A 1 12.63 -32.40 19.63
C MET A 1 12.28 -31.01 19.09
N LYS A 2 13.26 -30.19 18.66
CA LYS A 2 13.03 -28.79 18.25
C LYS A 2 13.04 -28.63 16.72
N LYS A 3 11.86 -28.50 16.12
CA LYS A 3 11.52 -27.99 14.77
C LYS A 3 10.10 -27.44 14.96
N LEU A 4 9.66 -26.25 14.50
CA LEU A 4 9.87 -25.53 13.24
C LEU A 4 9.96 -24.01 13.52
N LEU A 5 9.66 -23.15 12.52
CA LEU A 5 9.72 -21.67 12.53
C LEU A 5 11.12 -21.05 12.32
N THR A 6 11.82 -21.52 11.29
CA THR A 6 12.85 -20.72 10.60
C THR A 6 12.49 -20.67 9.11
N ALA A 7 11.55 -19.78 8.78
CA ALA A 7 11.19 -19.38 7.43
C ALA A 7 10.49 -18.02 7.53
N GLY A 8 10.85 -17.03 6.70
CA GLY A 8 10.09 -15.78 6.59
C GLY A 8 10.77 -14.46 6.98
N VAL A 9 12.11 -14.37 7.03
CA VAL A 9 12.80 -13.06 6.94
C VAL A 9 13.37 -12.91 5.53
N ALA A 10 12.48 -12.60 4.58
CA ALA A 10 12.84 -12.16 3.24
C ALA A 10 12.92 -10.64 3.23
N LEU A 11 14.12 -10.12 2.97
CA LEU A 11 14.48 -8.71 3.10
C LEU A 11 13.62 -7.78 2.23
N LEU A 12 13.02 -6.76 2.84
CA LEU A 12 12.50 -5.59 2.12
C LEU A 12 13.66 -4.78 1.56
N SER A 13 14.10 -5.14 0.35
CA SER A 13 15.12 -4.40 -0.39
C SER A 13 14.57 -3.06 -0.88
N VAL A 14 14.92 -1.97 -0.19
CA VAL A 14 14.63 -0.60 -0.63
C VAL A 14 15.39 -0.29 -1.93
N ALA A 15 14.64 -0.15 -3.02
CA ALA A 15 15.18 0.25 -4.31
C ALA A 15 15.56 1.74 -4.28
N THR A 16 16.86 2.04 -4.32
CA THR A 16 17.36 3.41 -4.43
C THR A 16 17.09 3.96 -5.83
N LEU A 17 16.05 4.80 -5.96
CA LEU A 17 15.82 5.64 -7.13
C LEU A 17 16.85 6.77 -7.18
N ALA A 18 18.08 6.44 -7.54
CA ALA A 18 19.12 7.42 -7.83
C ALA A 18 18.78 8.11 -9.17
N ALA A 19 18.33 9.36 -9.09
CA ALA A 19 18.22 10.23 -10.25
C ALA A 19 19.61 10.41 -10.88
N CYS A 20 19.81 9.89 -12.10
CA CYS A 20 21.02 10.11 -12.88
C CYS A 20 20.65 10.82 -14.20
N SER A 21 20.26 12.09 -14.07
CA SER A 21 20.10 12.99 -15.21
C SER A 21 21.38 13.82 -15.33
N GLY A 22 22.17 13.64 -16.40
CA GLY A 22 23.39 14.44 -16.58
C GLY A 22 24.49 13.87 -17.47
N LYS A 23 24.25 13.75 -18.79
CA LYS A 23 25.33 13.93 -19.78
C LYS A 23 24.81 14.48 -21.11
N THR A 24 25.06 15.77 -21.33
CA THR A 24 24.89 16.49 -22.61
C THR A 24 26.16 16.39 -23.48
N ALA A 25 26.02 16.76 -24.77
CA ALA A 25 27.04 16.77 -25.84
C ALA A 25 27.52 15.37 -26.31
N SER A 26 27.85 15.08 -27.57
CA SER A 26 27.76 15.75 -28.90
C SER A 26 28.23 14.73 -29.97
N GLU A 27 27.97 14.79 -31.29
CA GLU A 27 27.14 15.63 -32.19
C GLU A 27 27.00 14.93 -33.58
N SER A 28 26.18 15.49 -34.50
CA SER A 28 26.19 15.18 -35.96
C SER A 28 25.71 13.78 -36.40
N SER A 29 25.05 13.56 -37.55
CA SER A 29 24.53 14.46 -38.60
C SER A 29 23.64 13.69 -39.59
N ASN A 30 22.64 14.36 -40.20
CA ASN A 30 21.97 14.06 -41.49
C ASN A 30 21.40 12.64 -41.72
N LYS A 31 20.16 12.50 -42.21
CA LYS A 31 19.81 12.90 -43.59
C LYS A 31 18.28 12.93 -43.80
N GLU A 32 17.83 13.97 -44.51
CA GLU A 32 16.57 14.21 -45.24
C GLU A 32 15.30 13.42 -44.84
N ALA A 33 14.25 14.06 -44.32
CA ALA A 33 13.30 14.94 -45.04
C ALA A 33 12.34 14.22 -46.02
N LYS A 34 11.02 14.27 -45.75
CA LYS A 34 10.00 14.64 -46.75
C LYS A 34 8.68 15.09 -46.11
N ALA A 35 8.19 16.22 -46.59
CA ALA A 35 6.99 16.94 -46.18
C ALA A 35 5.64 16.27 -46.51
N SER A 36 4.59 16.77 -45.83
CA SER A 36 3.20 16.96 -46.32
C SER A 36 2.35 15.72 -46.66
N SER A 37 1.01 15.74 -46.61
CA SER A 37 -0.02 16.62 -46.00
C SER A 37 -1.40 16.00 -46.26
N SER A 38 -2.48 16.50 -45.61
CA SER A 38 -3.90 16.22 -45.97
C SER A 38 -4.40 14.78 -45.66
N LYS A 39 -5.70 14.45 -45.53
CA LYS A 39 -6.94 15.24 -45.33
C LYS A 39 -8.10 14.32 -44.88
N VAL A 40 -8.97 14.87 -44.02
CA VAL A 40 -10.37 14.55 -43.63
C VAL A 40 -11.14 13.44 -44.37
N GLU A 41 -11.82 12.56 -43.60
CA GLU A 41 -13.17 11.92 -43.74
C GLU A 41 -13.16 10.49 -43.13
N LYS A 42 -14.22 9.87 -42.60
CA LYS A 42 -15.60 10.28 -42.19
C LYS A 42 -16.09 9.29 -41.10
N SER A 43 -17.19 9.64 -40.43
CA SER A 43 -18.02 8.80 -39.53
C SER A 43 -18.22 7.32 -39.91
N SER A 44 -18.39 6.45 -38.90
CA SER A 44 -19.63 5.64 -38.77
C SER A 44 -19.85 5.09 -37.36
N THR A 45 -21.11 5.20 -36.91
CA THR A 45 -21.69 4.58 -35.72
C THR A 45 -21.65 3.05 -35.81
N SER A 46 -21.38 2.38 -34.68
CA SER A 46 -21.85 1.01 -34.43
C SER A 46 -22.20 0.87 -32.94
N GLU A 47 -23.49 0.87 -32.63
CA GLU A 47 -23.97 0.42 -31.32
C GLU A 47 -23.72 -1.08 -31.18
N SER A 48 -23.35 -1.52 -29.98
CA SER A 48 -23.40 -2.95 -29.62
C SER A 48 -23.75 -3.06 -28.14
N LYS A 49 -25.06 -3.10 -27.88
CA LYS A 49 -25.58 -3.55 -26.58
C LYS A 49 -25.27 -5.03 -26.43
N SER A 50 -24.54 -5.38 -25.37
CA SER A 50 -24.53 -6.74 -24.83
C SER A 50 -24.75 -6.67 -23.34
N SER A 51 -25.93 -7.12 -22.92
CA SER A 51 -26.31 -7.29 -21.53
C SER A 51 -25.51 -8.43 -20.88
N SER A 52 -24.98 -8.19 -19.68
CA SER A 52 -24.84 -9.25 -18.68
C SER A 52 -25.25 -8.72 -17.32
N SER A 53 -26.35 -9.24 -16.80
CA SER A 53 -26.87 -8.91 -15.48
C SER A 53 -26.20 -9.80 -14.44
N GLU A 54 -25.06 -9.40 -13.90
CA GLU A 54 -24.46 -10.15 -12.78
C GLU A 54 -25.20 -9.83 -11.48
N LYS A 55 -26.02 -10.80 -11.08
CA LYS A 55 -26.60 -10.92 -9.75
C LYS A 55 -25.48 -11.08 -8.73
N THR A 56 -25.06 -9.98 -8.10
CA THR A 56 -24.29 -10.04 -6.84
C THR A 56 -25.20 -10.54 -5.72
N SER A 57 -25.34 -11.87 -5.66
CA SER A 57 -25.99 -12.56 -4.56
C SER A 57 -25.24 -12.25 -3.26
N LYS A 58 -25.77 -11.30 -2.48
CA LYS A 58 -25.31 -11.01 -1.12
C LYS A 58 -25.63 -12.21 -0.23
N SER A 59 -24.74 -13.21 -0.26
CA SER A 59 -24.77 -14.33 0.66
C SER A 59 -24.41 -13.80 2.05
N SER A 60 -25.45 -13.47 2.82
CA SER A 60 -25.33 -13.20 4.25
C SER A 60 -24.92 -14.47 4.98
N THR A 61 -23.66 -14.85 4.86
CA THR A 61 -23.08 -15.93 5.66
C THR A 61 -22.81 -15.37 7.04
N THR A 62 -23.60 -15.79 8.02
CA THR A 62 -23.40 -15.49 9.44
C THR A 62 -22.21 -16.28 9.99
N SER A 63 -21.02 -15.99 9.48
CA SER A 63 -19.74 -16.42 10.05
C SER A 63 -19.26 -15.35 11.03
N VAL A 64 -18.50 -15.79 12.05
CA VAL A 64 -18.00 -14.96 13.16
C VAL A 64 -17.40 -13.66 12.63
N ALA A 65 -17.66 -12.54 13.33
CA ALA A 65 -17.27 -11.21 12.90
C ALA A 65 -15.75 -11.04 12.98
N SER A 66 -15.05 -11.53 11.95
CA SER A 66 -13.67 -11.20 11.65
C SER A 66 -13.49 -9.70 11.74
N LYS A 67 -12.61 -9.21 12.61
CA LYS A 67 -12.35 -7.77 12.74
C LYS A 67 -11.90 -7.23 11.38
N GLU A 68 -12.75 -6.42 10.78
CA GLU A 68 -12.42 -5.64 9.58
C GLU A 68 -11.24 -4.72 9.93
N VAL A 69 -10.10 -4.96 9.27
CA VAL A 69 -8.89 -4.16 9.46
C VAL A 69 -8.91 -3.06 8.42
N ILE A 70 -9.07 -1.82 8.86
CA ILE A 70 -9.07 -0.64 7.98
C ILE A 70 -7.88 0.23 8.37
N LEU A 71 -6.83 0.18 7.56
CA LEU A 71 -5.64 1.01 7.75
C LEU A 71 -5.77 2.36 7.03
N LEU A 72 -6.37 2.39 5.84
CA LEU A 72 -6.68 3.59 5.04
C LEU A 72 -7.86 3.33 4.09
N THR A 73 -8.79 4.27 3.93
CA THR A 73 -9.83 4.10 2.90
C THR A 73 -9.31 4.47 1.50
N ASP A 74 -9.92 3.93 0.44
CA ASP A 74 -9.62 4.37 -0.92
C ASP A 74 -9.93 5.86 -1.13
N GLU A 75 -10.96 6.39 -0.47
CA GLU A 75 -11.31 7.82 -0.51
C GLU A 75 -10.21 8.70 0.11
N GLU A 76 -9.58 8.27 1.22
CA GLU A 76 -8.43 8.98 1.79
C GLU A 76 -7.24 9.02 0.82
N ILE A 77 -7.00 7.91 0.11
CA ILE A 77 -5.92 7.77 -0.87
C ILE A 77 -6.20 8.62 -2.12
N ASP A 78 -7.41 8.57 -2.68
CA ASP A 78 -7.81 9.31 -3.88
C ASP A 78 -7.80 10.84 -3.68
N ASN A 79 -8.07 11.30 -2.45
CA ASN A 79 -8.10 12.72 -2.14
C ASN A 79 -6.71 13.34 -1.90
N ALA A 80 -5.67 12.55 -1.65
CA ALA A 80 -4.33 13.04 -1.35
C ALA A 80 -3.64 13.69 -2.57
N LYS A 81 -3.35 14.99 -2.49
CA LYS A 81 -2.86 15.81 -3.61
C LYS A 81 -1.61 16.64 -3.26
N THR A 82 -1.45 17.00 -1.99
CA THR A 82 -0.38 17.84 -1.46
C THR A 82 0.64 17.02 -0.68
N ILE A 83 1.84 17.56 -0.48
CA ILE A 83 2.88 16.96 0.36
C ILE A 83 2.35 16.65 1.78
N GLY A 84 1.55 17.55 2.35
CA GLY A 84 0.89 17.38 3.65
C GLY A 84 -0.06 16.18 3.66
N ASP A 85 -0.85 16.00 2.60
CA ASP A 85 -1.75 14.84 2.47
C ASP A 85 -0.96 13.53 2.49
N PHE A 86 0.14 13.41 1.74
CA PHE A 86 0.94 12.18 1.71
C PHE A 86 1.60 11.89 3.06
N LYS A 87 2.12 12.90 3.77
CA LYS A 87 2.65 12.77 5.14
C LYS A 87 1.57 12.27 6.11
N ASN A 88 0.38 12.87 6.06
CA ASN A 88 -0.77 12.49 6.87
C ASN A 88 -1.21 11.05 6.57
N LEU A 89 -1.27 10.69 5.29
CA LEU A 89 -1.75 9.38 4.83
C LEU A 89 -0.77 8.24 5.18
N TYR A 90 0.54 8.43 4.97
CA TYR A 90 1.54 7.48 5.47
C TYR A 90 1.56 7.45 7.00
N GLY A 91 1.36 8.60 7.66
CA GLY A 91 1.24 8.71 9.09
C GLY A 91 0.11 7.85 9.67
N LYS A 92 -1.10 7.95 9.08
CA LYS A 92 -2.28 7.14 9.42
C LYS A 92 -2.05 5.65 9.18
N LEU A 93 -1.45 5.26 8.05
CA LEU A 93 -1.13 3.86 7.74
C LEU A 93 -0.29 3.23 8.86
N VAL A 94 0.79 3.91 9.28
CA VAL A 94 1.67 3.46 10.37
C VAL A 94 0.95 3.45 11.71
N ASP A 95 0.22 4.52 12.06
CA ASP A 95 -0.44 4.63 13.37
C ASP A 95 -1.57 3.59 13.53
N ASN A 96 -2.35 3.36 12.48
CA ASN A 96 -3.39 2.34 12.46
C ASN A 96 -2.78 0.93 12.53
N TYR A 97 -1.72 0.63 11.76
CA TYR A 97 -1.06 -0.67 11.83
C TYR A 97 -0.51 -0.96 13.22
N LYS A 98 0.17 0.03 13.83
CA LYS A 98 0.67 -0.02 15.20
C LYS A 98 -0.45 -0.28 16.22
N LYS A 99 -1.60 0.38 16.07
CA LYS A 99 -2.79 0.13 16.89
C LYS A 99 -3.29 -1.31 16.74
N TYR A 100 -3.49 -1.80 15.51
CA TYR A 100 -3.96 -3.18 15.29
C TYR A 100 -2.97 -4.23 15.80
N ALA A 101 -1.66 -4.01 15.64
CA ALA A 101 -0.62 -4.87 16.22
C ALA A 101 -0.67 -4.88 17.77
N GLN A 102 -0.91 -3.74 18.41
CA GLN A 102 -1.12 -3.68 19.86
C GLN A 102 -2.42 -4.38 20.29
N ASP A 103 -3.52 -4.21 19.55
CA ASP A 103 -4.80 -4.88 19.77
C ASP A 103 -4.71 -6.41 19.59
N ILE A 104 -3.85 -6.88 18.67
CA ILE A 104 -3.46 -8.31 18.52
C ILE A 104 -2.69 -8.76 19.76
N GLY A 105 -1.64 -8.00 20.13
CA GLY A 105 -0.80 -8.30 21.29
C GLY A 105 -1.57 -8.41 22.61
N GLN A 106 -2.71 -7.72 22.74
CA GLN A 106 -3.60 -7.84 23.90
C GLN A 106 -4.42 -9.14 23.91
N GLN A 107 -4.82 -9.66 22.74
CA GLN A 107 -5.63 -10.88 22.62
C GLN A 107 -4.81 -12.18 22.74
N ILE A 108 -3.50 -12.12 22.51
CA ILE A 108 -2.60 -13.27 22.68
C ILE A 108 -2.49 -13.67 24.16
N PRO A 109 -2.54 -14.98 24.51
CA PRO A 109 -2.33 -15.46 25.88
C PRO A 109 -1.00 -15.00 26.48
N GLU A 110 -0.98 -14.72 27.78
CA GLU A 110 0.17 -14.10 28.47
C GLU A 110 1.50 -14.83 28.24
N LEU A 111 1.48 -16.17 28.25
CA LEU A 111 2.64 -17.03 28.00
C LEU A 111 3.31 -16.81 26.63
N GLN A 112 2.53 -16.37 25.63
CA GLN A 112 3.01 -16.11 24.27
C GLN A 112 3.19 -14.60 24.00
N ARG A 113 2.57 -13.73 24.81
CA ARG A 113 2.59 -12.27 24.67
C ARG A 113 4.00 -11.71 24.64
N ALA A 114 4.89 -12.18 25.52
CA ALA A 114 6.28 -11.71 25.58
C ALA A 114 7.05 -11.99 24.28
N THR A 115 6.86 -13.17 23.69
CA THR A 115 7.46 -13.55 22.39
C THR A 115 6.90 -12.70 21.25
N TYR A 116 5.60 -12.43 21.26
CA TYR A 116 4.96 -11.54 20.29
C TYR A 116 5.53 -10.12 20.36
N THR A 117 5.55 -9.52 21.56
CA THR A 117 6.10 -8.17 21.79
C THR A 117 7.55 -8.08 21.32
N GLN A 118 8.40 -9.06 21.65
CA GLN A 118 9.80 -9.10 21.22
C GLN A 118 9.97 -9.11 19.69
N GLN A 119 9.04 -9.72 18.94
CA GLN A 119 9.09 -9.75 17.47
C GLN A 119 8.53 -8.48 16.83
N VAL A 120 7.48 -7.91 17.42
CA VAL A 120 6.69 -6.82 16.80
C VAL A 120 7.18 -5.43 17.21
N GLU A 121 7.69 -5.24 18.42
CA GLU A 121 8.20 -3.94 18.88
C GLU A 121 9.36 -3.38 18.02
N PRO A 122 10.36 -4.18 17.57
CA PRO A 122 11.37 -3.69 16.63
C PRO A 122 10.79 -3.27 15.28
N ALA A 123 9.76 -3.97 14.79
CA ALA A 123 9.10 -3.65 13.53
C ALA A 123 8.26 -2.35 13.65
N ILE A 124 7.53 -2.18 14.75
CA ILE A 124 6.82 -0.92 15.06
C ILE A 124 7.81 0.24 15.12
N LYS A 125 8.95 0.08 15.82
CA LYS A 125 9.97 1.14 15.89
C LYS A 125 10.55 1.46 14.50
N ALA A 126 10.80 0.45 13.66
CA ALA A 126 11.26 0.67 12.29
C ALA A 126 10.23 1.42 11.44
N MET A 127 8.92 1.22 11.66
CA MET A 127 7.86 2.02 11.01
C MET A 127 7.80 3.46 11.54
N ASP A 128 7.96 3.68 12.85
CA ASP A 128 8.07 5.03 13.42
C ASP A 128 9.29 5.79 12.84
N ASP A 129 10.45 5.14 12.76
CA ASP A 129 11.66 5.70 12.13
C ASP A 129 11.44 5.97 10.63
N SER A 130 10.75 5.07 9.92
CA SER A 130 10.41 5.23 8.50
C SER A 130 9.45 6.40 8.26
N LYS A 131 8.47 6.61 9.14
CA LYS A 131 7.56 7.78 9.12
C LYS A 131 8.32 9.10 9.26
N VAL A 132 9.33 9.15 10.14
CA VAL A 132 10.21 10.33 10.24
C VAL A 132 11.03 10.54 8.96
N GLN A 133 11.64 9.49 8.40
CA GLN A 133 12.42 9.58 7.16
C GLN A 133 11.55 10.01 5.97
N PHE A 134 10.36 9.43 5.83
CA PHE A 134 9.39 9.77 4.78
C PHE A 134 8.95 11.24 4.87
N ASN A 135 8.60 11.71 6.07
CA ASN A 135 8.23 13.10 6.30
C ASN A 135 9.38 14.07 6.00
N ASN A 136 10.61 13.72 6.38
CA ASN A 136 11.80 14.51 6.07
C ASN A 136 12.10 14.55 4.56
N MET A 137 11.99 13.41 3.87
CA MET A 137 12.15 13.32 2.42
C MET A 137 11.15 14.24 1.71
N LEU A 138 9.86 14.14 2.04
CA LEU A 138 8.84 15.00 1.44
C LEU A 138 9.04 16.48 1.80
N SER A 139 9.47 16.81 3.02
CA SER A 139 9.77 18.19 3.41
C SER A 139 10.92 18.82 2.61
N SER A 140 11.81 18.02 2.03
CA SER A 140 12.87 18.53 1.15
C SER A 140 12.37 18.88 -0.26
N ALA A 141 11.19 18.40 -0.65
CA ALA A 141 10.56 18.71 -1.93
C ALA A 141 9.63 19.94 -1.89
N GLY A 142 9.17 20.37 -0.71
CA GLY A 142 8.32 21.55 -0.55
C GLY A 142 7.64 21.66 0.82
N SER A 143 6.84 22.72 0.97
CA SER A 143 5.90 22.88 2.09
C SER A 143 4.73 21.90 1.99
N ASP A 144 3.99 21.72 3.08
CA ASP A 144 2.86 20.79 3.11
C ASP A 144 1.77 21.12 2.08
N ASP A 145 1.52 22.41 1.79
CA ASP A 145 0.56 22.85 0.75
C ASP A 145 1.04 22.60 -0.69
N THR A 146 2.27 22.12 -0.91
CA THR A 146 2.82 21.92 -2.26
C THR A 146 2.09 20.77 -2.95
N LEU A 147 1.43 21.08 -4.08
CA LEU A 147 0.77 20.08 -4.93
C LEU A 147 1.81 19.16 -5.59
N VAL A 148 1.59 17.84 -5.47
CA VAL A 148 2.41 16.84 -6.15
C VAL A 148 1.89 16.64 -7.58
N PRO A 149 2.75 16.72 -8.61
CA PRO A 149 2.36 16.52 -10.00
C PRO A 149 1.71 15.16 -10.24
N GLU A 150 0.65 15.12 -11.05
CA GLU A 150 -0.14 13.91 -11.29
C GLU A 150 0.69 12.71 -11.79
N GLN A 151 1.67 12.97 -12.65
CA GLN A 151 2.61 11.98 -13.18
C GLN A 151 3.38 11.23 -12.08
N GLY A 152 3.68 11.89 -10.94
CA GLY A 152 4.30 11.26 -9.77
C GLY A 152 3.27 10.74 -8.76
N ARG A 153 2.16 11.47 -8.57
CA ARG A 153 1.09 11.14 -7.63
C ARG A 153 0.47 9.77 -7.92
N THR A 154 0.03 9.52 -9.14
CA THR A 154 -0.74 8.29 -9.47
C THR A 154 0.01 6.99 -9.17
N PRO A 155 1.27 6.78 -9.64
CA PRO A 155 2.01 5.56 -9.28
C PRO A 155 2.32 5.47 -7.77
N PHE A 156 2.52 6.61 -7.10
CA PHE A 156 2.76 6.65 -5.66
C PHE A 156 1.52 6.23 -4.85
N LEU A 157 0.33 6.73 -5.19
CA LEU A 157 -0.93 6.32 -4.58
C LEU A 157 -1.22 4.83 -4.80
N THR A 158 -0.93 4.30 -5.99
CA THR A 158 -1.02 2.85 -6.26
C THR A 158 -0.09 2.05 -5.35
N GLN A 159 1.16 2.49 -5.15
CA GLN A 159 2.08 1.83 -4.22
C GLN A 159 1.55 1.83 -2.78
N ILE A 160 0.87 2.91 -2.34
CA ILE A 160 0.25 2.93 -1.01
C ILE A 160 -0.95 1.99 -0.92
N ARG A 161 -1.82 1.88 -1.93
CA ARG A 161 -2.90 0.86 -1.93
C ARG A 161 -2.30 -0.53 -1.77
N THR A 162 -1.31 -0.90 -2.59
CA THR A 162 -0.65 -2.21 -2.48
C THR A 162 0.00 -2.44 -1.10
N ALA A 163 0.60 -1.42 -0.48
CA ALA A 163 1.16 -1.52 0.86
C ALA A 163 0.07 -1.71 1.92
N ARG A 164 -1.00 -0.91 1.86
CA ARG A 164 -2.19 -1.03 2.72
C ARG A 164 -2.78 -2.45 2.62
N ASP A 165 -3.15 -2.87 1.42
CA ASP A 165 -3.83 -4.15 1.17
C ASP A 165 -2.98 -5.32 1.72
N SER A 166 -1.66 -5.28 1.50
CA SER A 166 -0.74 -6.28 2.04
C SER A 166 -0.67 -6.26 3.57
N MET A 167 -0.73 -5.09 4.20
CA MET A 167 -0.68 -4.94 5.66
C MET A 167 -2.00 -5.35 6.33
N GLU A 168 -3.14 -5.05 5.69
CA GLU A 168 -4.47 -5.50 6.12
C GLU A 168 -4.57 -7.04 6.07
N ASN A 169 -4.22 -7.66 4.94
CA ASN A 169 -4.21 -9.12 4.80
C ASN A 169 -3.31 -9.82 5.84
N ILE A 170 -2.17 -9.22 6.21
CA ILE A 170 -1.29 -9.76 7.27
C ILE A 170 -1.99 -9.69 8.63
N LEU A 171 -2.59 -8.55 8.98
CA LEU A 171 -3.27 -8.35 10.26
C LEU A 171 -4.50 -9.26 10.39
N GLU A 172 -5.32 -9.38 9.34
CA GLU A 172 -6.46 -10.28 9.27
C GLU A 172 -6.05 -11.75 9.43
N GLY A 173 -4.98 -12.17 8.73
CA GLY A 173 -4.43 -13.52 8.87
C GLY A 173 -3.96 -13.84 10.30
N VAL A 174 -3.37 -12.86 11.01
CA VAL A 174 -2.98 -13.01 12.41
C VAL A 174 -4.20 -13.04 13.34
N TYR A 175 -5.20 -12.18 13.14
CA TYR A 175 -6.44 -12.23 13.92
C TYR A 175 -7.15 -13.58 13.79
N LYS A 176 -7.32 -14.07 12.56
CA LYS A 176 -7.92 -15.38 12.29
C LYS A 176 -7.13 -16.53 12.95
N SER A 177 -5.80 -16.48 12.90
CA SER A 177 -4.95 -17.49 13.54
C SER A 177 -5.13 -17.52 15.07
N ILE A 178 -5.36 -16.37 15.70
CA ILE A 178 -5.61 -16.26 17.15
C ILE A 178 -7.02 -16.76 17.48
N GLU A 179 -8.02 -16.42 16.66
CA GLU A 179 -9.41 -16.88 16.81
C GLU A 179 -9.50 -18.42 16.70
N GLU A 180 -8.83 -19.03 15.72
CA GLU A 180 -8.74 -20.49 15.57
C GLU A 180 -8.02 -21.15 16.77
N ALA A 181 -6.88 -20.59 17.21
CA ALA A 181 -6.12 -21.12 18.34
C ALA A 181 -6.84 -21.00 19.68
N THR A 182 -7.65 -19.95 19.89
CA THR A 182 -8.44 -19.76 21.11
C THR A 182 -9.72 -20.58 21.10
N SER A 183 -10.39 -20.71 19.94
CA SER A 183 -11.58 -21.56 19.78
C SER A 183 -11.24 -23.04 19.95
N SER A 184 -10.12 -23.51 19.39
CA SER A 184 -9.67 -24.91 19.50
C SER A 184 -9.17 -25.31 20.90
N SER A 185 -9.07 -24.37 21.84
CA SER A 185 -8.64 -24.63 23.23
C SER A 185 -9.82 -24.69 24.22
N ALA A 186 -11.06 -24.72 23.73
CA ALA A 186 -12.29 -24.70 24.53
C ALA A 186 -13.05 -26.05 24.56
N ASP A 187 -12.53 -27.09 23.88
CA ASP A 187 -12.99 -28.49 23.90
C ASP A 187 -12.09 -29.39 24.75
#